data_AF-A0A9E3W9F8-F1
#
_entry.id   AF-A0A9E3W9F8-F1
#
_cell.length_a   1.000
_cell.length_b   1.000
_cell.length_c   1.000
_cell.angle_alpha   90.00
_cell.angle_beta   90.00
_cell.angle_gamma   90.00
#
_symmetry.space_group_name_H-M   'P 1'
#
loop_
_entity.id
_entity.type
_entity.pdbx_description
1 polymer ?
#
loop_
_entity_poly.entity_id
_entity_poly.type
_entity_poly.pdbx_seq_one_letter_code
_entity_poly.pdbx_strand_id
1 'polypeptide(L)'
;MAWIRRLPLFWLLLGVLSLLGTGLILTLTRQGIATWSDSGQYFTAARTLLAGDGLRTCSGGYLTLWPPLFPILIAALQAVGLTNLEAARVINAVAFGLIIFAAGALYRRSLKLPVLALLGAGAVLLSWPQVLWAIHALSETVFTLLLVVFVWLLRRFRFAAILAVGRSQPAGQRNGHRVALALDPRYAFQ
;
A
#
# COMPACT_ATOMS: atom_id res chain seq x y z
N MET A 1 -6.05 9.69 -35.86
CA MET A 1 -6.68 8.86 -34.81
C MET A 1 -6.24 7.39 -34.95
N ALA A 2 -5.05 7.01 -34.45
CA ALA A 2 -4.58 5.61 -34.51
C ALA A 2 -3.56 5.27 -33.40
N TRP A 3 -3.77 5.73 -32.16
CA TRP A 3 -2.70 5.75 -31.13
C TRP A 3 -2.87 4.82 -29.91
N ILE A 4 -3.86 3.91 -29.89
CA ILE A 4 -4.27 3.23 -28.61
C ILE A 4 -4.27 1.67 -28.63
N ARG A 5 -3.79 0.98 -29.67
CA ARG A 5 -3.98 -0.50 -29.76
C ARG A 5 -2.77 -1.43 -29.67
N ARG A 6 -1.63 -1.02 -29.10
CA ARG A 6 -0.57 -1.97 -28.69
C ARG A 6 -0.06 -1.54 -27.30
N LEU A 7 -0.06 -2.37 -26.26
CA LEU A 7 0.57 -3.69 -26.18
C LEU A 7 -0.08 -4.53 -25.05
N PRO A 8 -0.97 -5.50 -25.34
CA PRO A 8 -1.42 -6.48 -24.34
C PRO A 8 -0.23 -7.24 -23.72
N LEU A 9 0.85 -7.40 -24.49
CA LEU A 9 2.08 -8.05 -24.05
C LEU A 9 2.71 -7.38 -22.82
N PHE A 10 2.72 -6.05 -22.71
CA PHE A 10 3.30 -5.39 -21.53
C PHE A 10 2.56 -5.79 -20.25
N TRP A 11 1.23 -5.73 -20.27
CA TRP A 11 0.41 -6.06 -19.11
C TRP A 11 0.47 -7.56 -18.79
N LEU A 12 0.56 -8.41 -19.81
CA LEU A 12 0.80 -9.84 -19.64
C LEU A 12 2.14 -10.10 -18.95
N LEU A 13 3.24 -9.50 -19.43
CA LEU A 13 4.57 -9.65 -18.84
C LEU A 13 4.62 -9.12 -17.40
N LEU A 14 3.97 -7.98 -17.14
CA LEU A 14 3.86 -7.43 -15.79
C LEU A 14 3.04 -8.35 -14.87
N GLY A 15 1.96 -8.95 -15.39
CA GLY A 15 1.19 -9.97 -14.68
C GLY A 15 2.03 -11.20 -14.35
N VAL A 16 2.86 -11.66 -15.29
CA VAL A 16 3.81 -12.76 -15.04
C VAL A 16 4.80 -12.38 -13.95
N LEU A 17 5.40 -11.17 -13.97
CA LEU A 17 6.29 -10.71 -12.89
C LEU A 17 5.59 -10.66 -11.52
N SER A 18 4.34 -10.21 -11.48
CA SER A 18 3.52 -10.21 -10.26
C SER A 18 3.32 -11.63 -9.71
N LEU A 19 2.97 -12.58 -10.59
CA LEU A 19 2.78 -13.98 -10.20
C LEU A 19 4.09 -14.63 -9.76
N LEU A 20 5.21 -14.30 -10.42
CA LEU A 20 6.54 -14.74 -10.00
C LEU A 20 6.90 -14.20 -8.61
N GLY A 21 6.56 -12.95 -8.31
CA GLY A 21 6.74 -12.38 -6.96
C GLY A 21 5.93 -13.12 -5.90
N THR A 22 4.64 -13.34 -6.14
CA THR A 22 3.80 -14.14 -5.24
C THR A 22 4.36 -15.55 -5.07
N GLY A 23 4.73 -16.22 -6.16
CA GLY A 23 5.33 -17.55 -6.16
C GLY A 23 6.67 -17.61 -5.40
N LEU A 24 7.51 -16.59 -5.53
CA LEU A 24 8.77 -16.46 -4.80
C LEU A 24 8.53 -16.46 -3.30
N ILE A 25 7.63 -15.61 -2.80
CA ILE A 25 7.32 -15.55 -1.36
C ILE A 25 6.72 -16.85 -0.87
N LEU A 26 5.78 -17.46 -1.61
CA LEU A 26 5.22 -18.76 -1.25
C LEU A 26 6.29 -19.86 -1.20
N THR A 27 7.30 -19.80 -2.07
CA THR A 27 8.41 -20.76 -2.11
C THR A 27 9.35 -20.58 -0.92
N LEU A 28 9.77 -19.33 -0.64
CA LEU A 28 10.65 -19.00 0.47
C LEU A 28 10.01 -19.31 1.83
N THR A 29 8.68 -19.19 1.93
CA THR A 29 7.91 -19.46 3.16
C THR A 29 7.26 -20.84 3.16
N ARG A 30 7.74 -21.79 2.35
CA ARG A 30 7.14 -23.14 2.25
C ARG A 30 7.14 -23.90 3.58
N GLN A 31 8.11 -23.63 4.45
CA GLN A 31 8.21 -24.23 5.79
C GLN A 31 7.47 -23.41 6.87
N GLY A 32 6.79 -22.33 6.48
CA GLY A 32 6.17 -21.36 7.37
C GLY A 32 6.68 -19.95 7.09
N ILE A 33 5.84 -18.95 7.41
CA ILE A 33 6.25 -17.54 7.40
C ILE A 33 7.08 -17.24 8.65
N ALA A 34 8.11 -16.40 8.52
CA ALA A 34 8.91 -15.97 9.66
C ALA A 34 8.10 -15.06 10.59
N THR A 35 8.44 -15.05 11.87
CA THR A 35 7.75 -14.24 12.89
C THR A 35 8.75 -13.40 13.68
N TRP A 36 8.33 -12.21 14.08
CA TRP A 36 9.07 -11.34 15.01
C TRP A 36 8.22 -11.09 16.27
N SER A 37 8.74 -10.31 17.23
CA SER A 37 7.99 -9.88 18.42
C SER A 37 6.58 -9.35 18.10
N ASP A 38 6.47 -8.57 17.03
CA ASP A 38 5.23 -7.89 16.66
C ASP A 38 4.20 -8.84 16.05
N SER A 39 4.64 -9.95 15.45
CA SER A 39 3.76 -10.98 14.88
C SER A 39 2.79 -11.56 15.90
N GLY A 40 3.24 -11.76 17.15
CA GLY A 40 2.39 -12.27 18.22
C GLY A 40 1.21 -11.35 18.54
N GLN A 41 1.42 -10.03 18.42
CA GLN A 41 0.39 -9.02 18.67
C GLN A 41 -0.68 -9.08 17.57
N TYR A 42 -0.25 -9.19 16.31
CA TYR A 42 -1.18 -9.36 15.19
C TYR A 42 -2.00 -10.65 15.30
N PHE A 43 -1.37 -11.76 15.68
CA PHE A 43 -2.07 -13.04 15.82
C PHE A 43 -3.05 -13.04 16.99
N THR A 44 -2.69 -12.44 18.13
CA THR A 44 -3.59 -12.30 19.27
C THR A 44 -4.77 -11.39 18.93
N ALA A 45 -4.51 -10.27 18.26
CA ALA A 45 -5.56 -9.36 17.83
C ALA A 45 -6.54 -10.02 16.84
N ALA A 46 -6.02 -10.81 15.89
CA ALA A 46 -6.84 -11.55 14.95
C ALA A 46 -7.73 -12.60 15.65
N ARG A 47 -7.16 -13.36 16.60
CA ARG A 47 -7.91 -14.38 17.36
C ARG A 47 -8.99 -13.77 18.26
N THR A 48 -8.66 -12.70 18.98
CA THR A 48 -9.60 -12.02 19.89
C THR A 48 -10.72 -11.33 19.13
N LEU A 49 -10.43 -10.80 17.93
CA LEU A 49 -11.47 -10.29 17.03
C LEU A 49 -12.47 -11.38 16.63
N LEU A 50 -11.99 -12.59 16.29
CA LEU A 50 -12.87 -13.72 15.94
C LEU A 50 -13.66 -14.26 17.13
N ALA A 51 -13.12 -14.17 18.34
CA ALA A 51 -13.82 -14.54 19.57
C ALA A 51 -14.91 -13.53 19.97
N GLY A 52 -14.97 -12.35 19.33
CA GLY A 52 -15.90 -11.27 19.68
C GLY A 52 -15.40 -10.31 20.76
N ASP A 53 -14.15 -10.45 21.20
CA ASP A 53 -13.56 -9.65 22.28
C ASP A 53 -12.95 -8.32 21.80
N GLY A 54 -13.04 -8.04 20.50
CA GLY A 54 -12.39 -6.92 19.83
C GLY A 54 -10.91 -7.16 19.54
N LEU A 55 -10.22 -6.16 19.01
CA LEU A 55 -8.79 -6.24 18.70
C LEU A 55 -7.95 -6.05 19.97
N ARG A 56 -7.43 -7.14 20.54
CA ARG A 56 -6.62 -7.12 21.76
C ARG A 56 -5.17 -7.56 21.56
N THR A 57 -4.29 -7.07 22.41
CA THR A 57 -2.86 -7.40 22.44
C THR A 57 -2.57 -8.60 23.33
N CYS A 58 -1.35 -9.15 23.23
CA CYS A 58 -0.88 -10.21 24.14
C CYS A 58 -0.85 -9.77 25.61
N SER A 59 -0.77 -8.46 25.87
CA SER A 59 -0.81 -7.88 27.22
C SER A 59 -2.23 -7.71 27.79
N GLY A 60 -3.27 -8.11 27.04
CA GLY A 60 -4.68 -8.04 27.46
C GLY A 60 -5.37 -6.69 27.19
N GLY A 61 -4.62 -5.66 26.79
CA GLY A 61 -5.14 -4.35 26.40
C GLY A 61 -5.70 -4.33 24.97
N TYR A 62 -6.24 -3.18 24.55
CA TYR A 62 -6.66 -2.96 23.17
C TYR A 62 -5.46 -2.69 22.25
N LEU A 63 -5.56 -3.14 20.99
CA LEU A 63 -4.57 -2.86 19.97
C LEU A 63 -4.61 -1.38 19.58
N THR A 64 -3.66 -0.60 20.09
CA THR A 64 -3.53 0.84 19.80
C THR A 64 -2.23 1.21 19.11
N LEU A 65 -1.18 0.39 19.26
CA LEU A 65 0.15 0.68 18.72
C LEU A 65 0.30 0.32 17.24
N TRP A 66 -0.28 -0.80 16.81
CA TRP A 66 -0.18 -1.28 15.43
C TRP A 66 -1.49 -1.08 14.65
N PRO A 67 -1.41 -0.89 13.32
CA PRO A 67 -2.59 -0.67 12.50
C PRO A 67 -3.50 -1.90 12.45
N PRO A 68 -4.85 -1.73 12.46
CA PRO A 68 -5.79 -2.83 12.62
C PRO A 68 -6.01 -3.64 11.35
N LEU A 69 -5.65 -3.12 10.17
CA LEU A 69 -5.96 -3.78 8.90
C LEU A 69 -5.32 -5.16 8.78
N PHE A 70 -4.04 -5.30 9.12
CA PHE A 70 -3.34 -6.57 9.01
C PHE A 70 -3.95 -7.68 9.89
N PRO A 71 -4.20 -7.47 11.21
CA PRO A 71 -4.87 -8.48 12.03
C PRO A 71 -6.31 -8.75 11.59
N ILE A 72 -7.04 -7.76 11.05
CA ILE A 72 -8.37 -8.00 10.46
C ILE A 72 -8.30 -8.93 9.24
N LEU A 73 -7.31 -8.75 8.35
CA LEU A 73 -7.12 -9.64 7.20
C LEU A 73 -6.76 -11.06 7.64
N ILE A 74 -5.91 -11.21 8.66
CA ILE A 74 -5.58 -12.53 9.23
C ILE A 74 -6.84 -13.17 9.83
N ALA A 75 -7.65 -12.42 10.58
CA ALA A 75 -8.91 -12.91 11.14
C ALA A 75 -9.88 -13.38 10.04
N ALA A 76 -10.02 -12.61 8.96
CA ALA A 76 -10.88 -12.98 7.83
C ALA A 76 -10.47 -14.32 7.18
N LEU A 77 -9.16 -14.58 7.05
CA LEU A 77 -8.67 -15.86 6.52
C LEU A 77 -8.77 -17.01 7.54
N GLN A 78 -8.60 -16.72 8.82
CA GLN A 78 -8.86 -17.69 9.88
C GLN A 78 -10.33 -18.13 9.93
N ALA A 79 -11.27 -17.22 9.65
CA ALA A 79 -12.70 -17.54 9.60
C ALA A 79 -13.05 -18.57 8.51
N VAL A 80 -12.22 -18.71 7.47
CA VAL A 80 -12.36 -19.73 6.42
C VAL A 80 -11.43 -20.94 6.60
N GLY A 81 -10.80 -21.07 7.76
CA GLY A 81 -10.07 -22.27 8.19
C GLY A 81 -8.55 -22.22 8.07
N LEU A 82 -7.95 -21.08 7.71
CA LEU A 82 -6.49 -20.97 7.69
C LEU A 82 -5.93 -20.76 9.11
N THR A 83 -4.74 -21.28 9.38
CA THR A 83 -3.99 -20.93 10.60
C THR A 83 -3.45 -19.49 10.53
N ASN A 84 -3.04 -18.93 11.68
CA ASN A 84 -2.39 -17.61 11.76
C ASN A 84 -1.23 -17.45 10.76
N LEU A 85 -0.36 -18.47 10.69
CA LEU A 85 0.84 -18.46 9.86
C LEU A 85 0.49 -18.57 8.38
N GLU A 86 -0.47 -19.43 8.02
CA GLU A 86 -0.94 -19.57 6.64
C GLU A 86 -1.64 -18.32 6.15
N ALA A 87 -2.50 -17.71 6.97
CA ALA A 87 -3.16 -16.45 6.66
C ALA A 87 -2.15 -15.34 6.36
N ALA A 88 -1.20 -15.11 7.27
CA ALA A 88 -0.16 -14.11 7.07
C ALA A 88 0.72 -14.39 5.84
N ARG A 89 1.06 -15.66 5.60
CA ARG A 89 1.78 -16.11 4.40
C ARG A 89 1.07 -15.76 3.10
N VAL A 90 -0.22 -16.09 3.00
CA VAL A 90 -1.02 -15.81 1.80
C VAL A 90 -1.16 -14.30 1.60
N ILE A 91 -1.47 -13.56 2.67
CA ILE A 91 -1.63 -12.10 2.62
C ILE A 91 -0.35 -11.44 2.09
N ASN A 92 0.81 -11.75 2.68
CA ASN A 92 2.07 -11.09 2.29
C ASN A 92 2.56 -11.54 0.92
N ALA A 93 2.36 -12.80 0.52
CA ALA A 93 2.70 -13.26 -0.83
C ALA A 93 1.86 -12.58 -1.91
N VAL A 94 0.55 -12.46 -1.70
CA VAL A 94 -0.35 -11.75 -2.63
C VAL A 94 -0.01 -10.26 -2.64
N ALA A 95 0.20 -9.64 -1.47
CA ALA A 95 0.54 -8.23 -1.36
C ALA A 95 1.85 -7.91 -2.09
N PHE A 96 2.87 -8.75 -1.98
CA PHE A 96 4.15 -8.57 -2.69
C PHE A 96 3.99 -8.63 -4.22
N GLY A 97 3.22 -9.59 -4.74
CA GLY A 97 2.88 -9.62 -6.17
C GLY A 97 2.18 -8.34 -6.62
N LEU A 98 1.17 -7.90 -5.85
CA LEU A 98 0.45 -6.66 -6.14
C LEU A 98 1.33 -5.41 -6.05
N ILE A 99 2.34 -5.37 -5.17
CA ILE A 99 3.34 -4.28 -5.14
C ILE A 99 4.08 -4.21 -6.47
N ILE A 100 4.58 -5.36 -6.98
CA ILE A 100 5.30 -5.43 -8.26
C ILE A 100 4.39 -4.94 -9.39
N PHE A 101 3.14 -5.39 -9.42
CA PHE A 101 2.17 -4.97 -10.43
C PHE A 101 1.89 -3.46 -10.34
N ALA A 102 1.57 -2.94 -9.16
CA ALA A 102 1.24 -1.53 -8.95
C ALA A 102 2.44 -0.62 -9.25
N ALA A 103 3.65 -1.01 -8.83
CA ALA A 103 4.88 -0.29 -9.14
C ALA A 103 5.15 -0.28 -10.65
N GLY A 104 5.04 -1.43 -11.33
CA GLY A 104 5.20 -1.51 -12.79
C GLY A 104 4.15 -0.68 -13.54
N ALA A 105 2.90 -0.65 -13.07
CA ALA A 105 1.84 0.18 -13.63
C ALA A 105 2.13 1.68 -13.42
N LEU A 106 2.70 2.06 -12.27
CA LEU A 106 3.16 3.40 -11.98
C LEU A 106 4.35 3.81 -12.88
N TYR A 107 5.34 2.93 -13.05
CA TYR A 107 6.48 3.16 -13.93
C TYR A 107 6.05 3.27 -15.39
N ARG A 108 5.08 2.46 -15.84
CA ARG A 108 4.55 2.53 -17.20
C ARG A 108 3.98 3.90 -17.54
N ARG A 109 3.40 4.60 -16.56
CA ARG A 109 2.87 5.96 -16.70
C ARG A 109 3.94 7.04 -16.51
N SER A 110 5.06 6.71 -15.89
CA SER A 110 6.13 7.67 -15.55
C SER A 110 7.26 7.68 -16.57
N LEU A 111 7.49 6.55 -17.24
CA LEU A 111 8.61 6.34 -18.15
C LEU A 111 8.13 6.30 -19.61
N LYS A 112 8.94 6.83 -20.52
CA LYS A 112 8.65 6.83 -21.96
C LYS A 112 8.75 5.41 -22.56
N LEU A 113 9.73 4.63 -22.13
CA LEU A 113 10.02 3.30 -22.66
C LEU A 113 9.37 2.20 -21.78
N PRO A 114 8.53 1.31 -22.35
CA PRO A 114 7.85 0.26 -21.58
C PRO A 114 8.83 -0.77 -21.00
N VAL A 115 9.97 -1.02 -21.67
CA VAL A 115 11.01 -1.92 -21.18
C VAL A 115 11.60 -1.42 -19.86
N LEU A 116 11.83 -0.11 -19.71
CA LEU A 116 12.33 0.46 -18.46
C LEU A 116 11.32 0.28 -17.30
N ALA A 117 10.02 0.30 -17.60
CA ALA A 117 8.99 0.02 -16.60
C ALA A 117 9.00 -1.46 -16.16
N LEU A 118 9.23 -2.40 -17.09
CA LEU A 118 9.40 -3.81 -16.76
C LEU A 118 10.69 -4.07 -15.97
N LEU A 119 11.80 -3.42 -16.35
CA LEU A 119 13.05 -3.50 -15.59
C LEU A 119 12.89 -2.94 -14.18
N GLY A 120 12.17 -1.83 -14.02
CA GLY A 120 11.83 -1.29 -12.70
C GLY A 120 10.99 -2.25 -11.86
N ALA A 121 9.98 -2.89 -12.46
CA ALA A 121 9.20 -3.93 -11.78
C ALA A 121 10.05 -5.15 -11.40
N GLY A 122 10.97 -5.56 -12.27
CA GLY A 122 11.96 -6.60 -11.99
C GLY A 122 12.92 -6.24 -10.85
N ALA A 123 13.33 -4.97 -10.77
CA ALA A 123 14.15 -4.49 -9.65
C ALA A 123 13.39 -4.57 -8.31
N VAL A 124 12.07 -4.31 -8.31
CA VAL A 124 11.22 -4.50 -7.11
C VAL A 124 11.14 -5.99 -6.75
N LEU A 125 10.92 -6.87 -7.72
CA LEU A 125 10.89 -8.33 -7.52
C LEU A 125 12.19 -8.85 -6.87
N LEU A 126 13.34 -8.32 -7.28
CA LEU A 126 14.66 -8.74 -6.79
C LEU A 126 15.14 -7.91 -5.58
N SER A 127 14.32 -6.99 -5.06
CA SER A 127 14.69 -6.11 -3.97
C SER A 127 14.75 -6.87 -2.65
N TRP A 128 15.96 -7.06 -2.11
CA TRP A 128 16.15 -7.77 -0.84
C TRP A 128 15.33 -7.20 0.32
N PRO A 129 15.30 -5.87 0.58
CA PRO A 129 14.47 -5.33 1.66
C PRO A 129 12.98 -5.67 1.52
N GLN A 130 12.44 -5.64 0.30
CA GLN A 130 11.02 -5.94 0.07
C GLN A 130 10.73 -7.42 0.25
N VAL A 131 11.59 -8.30 -0.27
CA VAL A 131 11.48 -9.74 -0.06
C VAL A 131 11.58 -10.08 1.42
N LEU A 132 12.52 -9.47 2.15
CA LEU A 132 12.72 -9.68 3.57
C LEU A 132 11.45 -9.38 4.37
N TRP A 133 10.79 -8.24 4.12
CA TRP A 133 9.55 -7.93 4.83
C TRP A 133 8.39 -8.84 4.41
N ALA A 134 8.33 -9.25 3.14
CA ALA A 134 7.27 -10.13 2.63
C ALA A 134 7.35 -11.57 3.17
N ILE A 135 8.53 -12.04 3.62
CA ILE A 135 8.67 -13.36 4.27
C ILE A 135 8.42 -13.33 5.78
N HIS A 136 8.16 -12.17 6.38
CA HIS A 136 7.82 -12.03 7.80
C HIS A 136 6.33 -11.72 7.97
N ALA A 137 5.70 -12.27 9.01
CA ALA A 137 4.29 -12.03 9.36
C ALA A 137 4.11 -10.65 10.02
N LEU A 138 4.31 -9.62 9.22
CA LEU A 138 4.30 -8.22 9.60
C LEU A 138 3.44 -7.40 8.62
N SER A 139 3.03 -6.22 9.04
CA SER A 139 2.14 -5.32 8.30
C SER A 139 2.81 -4.59 7.12
N GLU A 140 4.13 -4.62 7.07
CA GLU A 140 4.98 -3.72 6.29
C GLU A 140 4.78 -3.94 4.78
N THR A 141 4.58 -5.19 4.36
CA THR A 141 4.28 -5.53 2.97
C THR A 141 2.91 -5.01 2.55
N VAL A 142 1.89 -5.17 3.40
CA VAL A 142 0.55 -4.64 3.13
C VAL A 142 0.57 -3.11 3.13
N PHE A 143 1.29 -2.48 4.06
CA PHE A 143 1.47 -1.04 4.09
C PHE A 143 2.15 -0.52 2.80
N THR A 144 3.22 -1.19 2.36
CA THR A 144 3.93 -0.82 1.13
C THR A 144 3.02 -0.93 -0.09
N LEU A 145 2.19 -1.97 -0.18
CA LEU A 145 1.18 -2.10 -1.23
C LEU A 145 0.24 -0.88 -1.24
N LEU A 146 -0.35 -0.56 -0.09
CA LEU A 146 -1.29 0.55 0.02
C LEU A 146 -0.64 1.89 -0.34
N LEU A 147 0.62 2.09 0.07
CA LEU A 147 1.37 3.30 -0.25
C LEU A 147 1.62 3.44 -1.76
N VAL A 148 2.04 2.36 -2.43
CA VAL A 148 2.28 2.39 -3.89
C VAL A 148 0.97 2.58 -4.65
N VAL A 149 -0.10 1.92 -4.24
CA VAL A 149 -1.45 2.11 -4.81
C VAL A 149 -1.93 3.54 -4.59
N PHE A 150 -1.74 4.10 -3.39
CA PHE A 150 -2.08 5.48 -3.08
C PHE A 150 -1.35 6.47 -3.99
N VAL A 151 -0.03 6.32 -4.17
CA VAL A 151 0.76 7.15 -5.10
C VAL A 151 0.28 6.98 -6.54
N TRP A 152 -0.04 5.76 -6.95
CA TRP A 152 -0.57 5.47 -8.28
C TRP A 152 -1.93 6.14 -8.54
N LEU A 153 -2.82 6.16 -7.53
CA LEU A 153 -4.12 6.84 -7.58
C LEU A 153 -3.97 8.37 -7.51
N LEU A 154 -3.08 8.90 -6.67
CA LEU A 154 -2.82 10.33 -6.58
C LEU A 154 -2.46 10.94 -7.93
N ARG A 155 -1.68 10.23 -8.75
CA ARG A 155 -1.35 10.69 -10.11
C ARG A 155 -2.54 10.84 -11.05
N ARG A 156 -3.69 10.23 -10.74
CA ARG A 156 -4.93 10.45 -11.49
C ARG A 156 -5.53 11.83 -11.18
N PHE A 157 -5.29 12.36 -9.99
CA PHE A 157 -5.74 13.69 -9.61
C PHE A 157 -4.74 14.73 -10.13
N ARG A 158 -5.17 15.51 -11.13
CA ARG A 158 -4.40 16.67 -11.58
C ARG A 158 -4.56 17.76 -10.53
N PHE A 159 -3.51 18.07 -9.77
CA PHE A 159 -3.46 19.19 -8.81
C PHE A 159 -3.69 20.59 -9.43
N ALA A 160 -4.02 20.68 -10.72
CA ALA A 160 -4.32 21.92 -11.42
C ALA A 160 -5.43 22.75 -10.73
N ALA A 161 -6.36 22.11 -10.03
CA ALA A 161 -7.39 22.81 -9.27
C ALA A 161 -6.85 23.55 -8.03
N ILE A 162 -5.82 23.02 -7.36
CA ILE A 162 -5.28 23.63 -6.13
C ILE A 162 -4.46 24.89 -6.44
N LEU A 163 -3.76 24.92 -7.58
CA LEU A 163 -2.99 26.09 -8.01
C LEU A 163 -3.85 27.17 -8.70
N ALA A 164 -5.03 26.80 -9.21
CA ALA A 164 -5.95 27.75 -9.85
C ALA A 164 -6.66 28.65 -8.82
N VAL A 165 -6.93 28.14 -7.61
CA VAL A 165 -7.55 28.92 -6.52
C VAL A 165 -6.65 30.08 -6.05
N GLY A 166 -5.33 29.96 -6.22
CA GLY A 166 -4.37 31.03 -5.88
C GLY A 166 -4.17 32.09 -6.98
N ARG A 167 -4.70 31.90 -8.20
CA ARG A 167 -4.49 32.82 -9.34
C ARG A 167 -5.73 33.63 -9.73
N SER A 168 -6.88 33.40 -9.10
CA SER A 168 -8.10 34.18 -9.31
C SER A 168 -8.25 35.34 -8.33
N GLN A 169 -7.23 36.20 -8.21
CA GLN A 169 -7.44 37.61 -7.87
C GLN A 169 -7.03 38.44 -9.08
N PRO A 170 -7.98 38.92 -9.89
CA PRO A 170 -7.66 39.84 -10.97
C PRO A 170 -7.16 41.16 -10.38
N ALA A 171 -6.05 41.66 -10.93
CA ALA A 171 -5.55 43.01 -10.71
C ALA A 171 -6.55 44.02 -11.29
N GLY A 172 -7.57 44.40 -10.53
CA GLY A 172 -8.61 45.28 -11.03
C GLY A 172 -9.85 45.41 -10.17
N GLN A 173 -9.73 45.43 -8.84
CA GLN A 173 -10.84 45.90 -7.99
C GLN A 173 -10.30 46.62 -6.74
N ARG A 174 -9.80 47.84 -6.96
CA ARG A 174 -9.84 48.88 -5.93
C ARG A 174 -11.29 49.34 -5.85
N ASN A 175 -12.05 48.85 -4.86
CA ASN A 175 -12.99 49.68 -4.10
C ASN A 175 -13.51 48.90 -2.89
N GLY A 176 -13.68 49.65 -1.80
CA GLY A 176 -13.65 49.14 -0.44
C GLY A 176 -14.82 48.23 -0.09
N HIS A 177 -14.49 47.06 0.46
CA HIS A 177 -15.00 46.59 1.73
C HIS A 177 -14.04 45.50 2.23
N ARG A 178 -13.32 45.82 3.31
CA ARG A 178 -12.39 44.90 3.96
C ARG A 178 -13.19 43.79 4.65
N VAL A 179 -13.20 42.59 4.09
CA VAL A 179 -13.38 41.36 4.88
C VAL A 179 -11.98 40.78 5.08
N ALA A 180 -11.32 41.26 6.14
CA ALA A 180 -10.12 40.63 6.65
C ALA A 180 -10.53 39.30 7.28
N LEU A 181 -10.27 38.20 6.60
CA LEU A 181 -10.24 36.88 7.23
C LEU A 181 -8.92 36.83 8.00
N ALA A 182 -8.96 37.36 9.22
CA ALA A 182 -7.86 37.27 10.17
C ALA A 182 -7.65 35.79 10.48
N LEU A 183 -6.55 35.24 9.97
CA LEU A 183 -5.98 34.02 10.51
C LEU A 183 -5.60 34.33 11.96
N ASP A 184 -6.30 33.67 12.90
CA ASP A 184 -6.04 33.77 14.33
C ASP A 184 -4.57 33.37 14.61
N PRO A 185 -3.76 34.25 15.23
CA PRO A 185 -2.37 33.95 15.57
C PRO A 185 -2.19 32.81 16.58
N ARG A 186 -3.25 32.29 17.20
CA ARG A 186 -3.18 31.22 18.21
C ARG A 186 -2.74 29.85 17.68
N TYR A 187 -2.57 29.68 16.37
CA TYR A 187 -2.12 28.44 15.74
C TYR A 187 -0.71 28.51 15.12
N ALA A 188 0.09 29.52 15.47
CA ALA A 188 1.53 29.50 15.20
C ALA A 188 2.24 28.66 16.28
N PHE A 189 2.87 27.56 15.84
CA PHE A 189 3.62 26.60 16.64
C PHE A 189 4.51 27.22 17.73
N GLN A 190 4.42 26.68 18.95
CA GLN A 190 5.57 26.45 19.85
C GLN A 190 5.94 24.98 19.76
#